data_AF-A0A433H990-F1
#
_entry.id   AF-A0A433H990-F1
#
_cell.length_a   1.000
_cell.length_b   1.000
_cell.length_c   1.000
_cell.angle_alpha   90.00
_cell.angle_beta   90.00
_cell.angle_gamma   90.00
#
_symmetry.space_group_name_H-M   'P 1'
#
loop_
_entity.id
_entity.type
_entity.pdbx_description
1 polymer ?
#
loop_
_entity_poly.entity_id
_entity_poly.type
_entity_poly.pdbx_seq_one_letter_code
_entity_poly.pdbx_strand_id
1 'polypeptide(L)' 'MLSNIGVPGLILILIVALIVFGPSKLPEIGRAVGNSLREFKRATSDLTNDITEDIKEDINKAKKDSKENI' A
#
# COMPACT_ATOMS: atom_id res chain seq x y z
N MET A 1 6.88 33.41 -1.44
CA MET A 1 6.53 33.69 -0.02
C MET A 1 6.16 32.44 0.75
N LEU A 2 5.38 31.49 0.19
CA LEU A 2 5.05 30.22 0.87
C LEU A 2 6.21 29.22 0.98
N SER A 3 7.17 29.24 0.05
CA SER A 3 8.35 28.34 0.10
C SER A 3 9.35 28.65 1.22
N ASN A 4 9.25 29.81 1.87
CA ASN A 4 10.01 30.13 3.08
C ASN A 4 9.36 29.57 4.36
N ILE A 5 8.11 29.10 4.26
CA ILE A 5 7.37 28.41 5.32
C ILE A 5 7.72 26.92 5.20
N GLY A 6 9.00 26.58 5.35
CA GLY A 6 9.46 25.21 5.29
C GLY A 6 8.97 24.38 6.48
N VAL A 7 9.81 23.44 6.94
CA VAL A 7 9.55 22.63 8.14
C VAL A 7 8.98 23.41 9.34
N PRO A 8 9.44 24.66 9.64
CA PRO A 8 8.87 25.43 10.76
C PRO A 8 7.37 25.72 10.67
N GLY A 9 6.83 25.98 9.48
CA GLY A 9 5.40 26.24 9.33
C GLY A 9 4.55 24.98 9.39
N LEU A 10 5.09 23.86 8.91
CA LEU A 10 4.45 22.56 9.08
C LEU A 10 4.34 22.18 10.57
N ILE A 11 5.36 22.50 11.38
CA ILE A 11 5.32 22.33 12.84
C ILE A 11 4.22 23.18 13.47
N LEU A 12 4.06 24.44 13.06
CA LEU A 12 2.99 25.31 13.58
C LEU A 12 1.59 24.74 13.29
N ILE A 13 1.37 24.27 12.07
CA ILE A 13 0.11 23.61 11.68
C ILE A 13 -0.11 22.34 12.51
N LEU A 14 0.94 21.54 12.71
CA LEU A 14 0.89 20.35 13.57
C LEU A 14 0.49 20.72 14.99
N ILE A 15 1.06 21.76 15.60
CA ILE A 15 0.70 22.19 16.95
C ILE A 15 -0.79 22.56 17.03
N VAL A 16 -1.30 23.32 16.08
CA VAL A 16 -2.73 23.68 16.05
C VAL A 16 -3.60 22.43 15.90
N ALA A 17 -3.25 21.52 14.99
CA ALA A 17 -3.95 20.25 14.82
C ALA A 17 -3.89 19.39 16.09
N LEU A 18 -2.76 19.38 16.80
CA LEU A 18 -2.57 18.66 18.06
C LEU A 18 -3.40 19.23 19.20
N ILE A 19 -3.66 20.55 19.22
CA ILE A 19 -4.55 21.15 20.22
C ILE A 19 -6.02 20.75 19.94
N VAL A 20 -6.43 20.75 18.67
CA VAL A 20 -7.80 20.41 18.27
C VAL A 20 -8.09 18.91 18.43
N PHE A 21 -7.19 18.05 17.95
CA PHE A 21 -7.38 16.60 17.91
C PHE A 21 -6.72 15.86 19.07
N GLY A 22 -5.67 16.43 19.68
CA GLY A 22 -4.87 15.78 20.72
C GLY A 22 -3.68 14.97 20.16
N PRO A 23 -2.53 14.92 20.88
CA PRO A 23 -1.33 14.18 20.46
C PRO A 23 -1.49 12.67 20.44
N SER A 24 -2.45 12.13 21.18
CA SER A 24 -2.73 10.69 21.18
C SER A 24 -3.55 10.24 19.96
N LYS A 25 -4.36 11.12 19.35
CA LYS A 25 -5.26 10.73 18.26
C LYS A 25 -4.54 10.53 16.92
N LEU A 26 -3.52 11.34 16.61
CA LEU A 26 -2.77 11.18 15.35
C LEU A 26 -2.07 9.80 15.24
N PRO A 27 -1.35 9.31 16.28
CA PRO A 27 -0.79 7.96 16.27
C PRO A 27 -1.85 6.86 16.24
N GLU A 28 -2.98 7.05 16.92
CA GLU A 28 -4.09 6.08 16.95
C GLU A 28 -4.70 5.90 15.55
N ILE A 29 -5.02 7.00 14.87
CA ILE A 29 -5.53 7.01 13.49
C ILE A 29 -4.47 6.43 12.54
N GLY A 30 -3.20 6.82 12.69
CA GLY A 30 -2.11 6.29 11.88
C GLY A 30 -1.93 4.78 12.02
N ARG A 31 -2.10 4.23 13.23
CA ARG A 31 -2.08 2.77 13.48
C ARG A 31 -3.27 2.08 12.82
N ALA A 32 -4.48 2.62 12.95
CA ALA A 32 -5.67 2.06 12.32
C ALA A 32 -5.53 2.03 10.79
N VAL A 33 -5.21 3.17 10.17
CA VAL A 33 -4.99 3.28 8.72
C VAL A 33 -3.82 2.40 8.26
N GLY A 34 -2.72 2.37 9.03
CA GLY A 34 -1.56 1.55 8.71
C GLY A 34 -1.86 0.05 8.71
N ASN A 35 -2.67 -0.42 9.67
CA ASN A 35 -3.12 -1.80 9.71
C ASN A 35 -4.03 -2.13 8.51
N SER A 36 -5.01 -1.26 8.21
CA SER A 36 -5.87 -1.42 7.04
C SER A 36 -5.07 -1.44 5.73
N LEU A 37 -4.10 -0.55 5.57
CA LEU A 37 -3.26 -0.51 4.37
C LEU A 37 -2.36 -1.74 4.26
N ARG A 38 -1.87 -2.26 5.39
CA ARG A 38 -1.09 -3.50 5.44
C ARG A 38 -1.91 -4.72 5.03
N GLU A 39 -3.15 -4.83 5.51
CA GLU A 39 -4.07 -5.90 5.12
C GLU A 39 -4.46 -5.78 3.65
N PHE A 40 -4.80 -4.57 3.19
CA PHE A 40 -5.09 -4.31 1.78
C PHE A 40 -3.93 -4.68 0.86
N LYS A 41 -2.69 -4.33 1.24
CA LYS A 41 -1.48 -4.72 0.50
C LYS A 41 -1.32 -6.23 0.44
N ARG A 42 -1.58 -6.94 1.54
CA ARG A 42 -1.50 -8.41 1.58
C ARG A 42 -2.52 -9.05 0.65
N ALA A 43 -3.79 -8.69 0.80
CA ALA A 43 -4.85 -9.19 -0.05
C ALA A 43 -4.57 -8.93 -1.55
N THR A 44 -4.10 -7.72 -1.89
CA THR A 44 -3.75 -7.39 -3.28
C THR A 44 -2.55 -8.21 -3.78
N SER A 45 -1.55 -8.44 -2.94
CA SER A 45 -0.38 -9.25 -3.28
C SER A 45 -0.74 -10.72 -3.49
N ASP A 46 -1.59 -11.28 -2.62
CA ASP A 46 -2.03 -12.67 -2.71
C ASP A 46 -2.82 -12.88 -4.00
N LEU A 47 -3.80 -12.01 -4.31
CA LEU A 47 -4.54 -12.05 -5.58
C LEU A 47 -3.62 -11.93 -6.82
N THR A 48 -2.60 -11.06 -6.76
CA THR A 48 -1.66 -10.90 -7.87
C THR A 48 -0.82 -12.15 -8.08
N ASN A 49 -0.40 -12.79 -6.98
CA ASN A 49 0.39 -14.02 -7.04
C ASN A 49 -0.43 -15.19 -7.59
N ASP A 50 -1.66 -15.38 -7.13
CA ASP A 50 -2.57 -16.43 -7.59
C ASP A 50 -2.81 -16.30 -9.11
N ILE A 51 -3.16 -15.09 -9.59
CA ILE A 51 -3.34 -14.81 -11.02
C ILE A 51 -2.05 -15.07 -11.80
N THR A 52 -0.91 -14.67 -11.27
CA THR A 52 0.39 -14.87 -11.94
C THR A 52 0.73 -16.35 -12.04
N GLU A 53 0.44 -17.14 -11.01
CA GLU A 53 0.70 -18.57 -10.96
C GLU A 53 -0.22 -19.34 -11.92
N ASP A 54 -1.52 -19.03 -11.93
CA ASP A 54 -2.51 -19.59 -12.87
C ASP A 54 -2.11 -19.32 -14.33
N ILE A 55 -1.78 -18.07 -14.67
CA ILE A 55 -1.32 -17.71 -16.03
C ILE A 55 -0.04 -18.46 -16.39
N LYS A 56 0.88 -18.65 -15.44
CA LYS A 56 2.15 -19.33 -15.69
C LYS A 56 1.93 -20.82 -15.92
N GLU A 57 1.01 -21.45 -15.20
CA GLU A 57 0.62 -22.85 -15.45
C GLU A 57 -0.01 -23.03 -16.84
N ASP A 58 -0.93 -22.15 -17.23
CA ASP A 58 -1.60 -22.22 -18.53
C ASP A 58 -0.60 -22.04 -19.69
N ILE A 59 0.34 -21.10 -19.56
CA ILE A 59 1.41 -20.91 -20.57
C ILE A 59 2.33 -22.14 -20.63
N ASN A 60 2.62 -22.78 -19.51
CA ASN A 60 3.46 -23.99 -19.49
C ASN A 60 2.74 -25.20 -20.10
N LYS A 61 1.44 -25.38 -19.86
CA LYS A 61 0.61 -26.42 -20.50
C LYS A 61 0.55 -26.20 -22.02
N ALA A 62 0.24 -24.99 -22.47
CA ALA A 62 0.21 -24.65 -23.89
C ALA A 62 1.56 -24.87 -24.60
N LYS A 63 2.69 -24.58 -23.93
CA LYS A 63 4.03 -24.85 -24.47
C LYS A 63 4.38 -26.34 -24.52
N LYS A 64 3.80 -27.17 -23.64
CA LYS A 64 4.03 -28.61 -23.61
C LYS A 64 3.26 -29.30 -24.75
N ASP A 65 1.99 -28.94 -24.93
CA ASP A 65 1.13 -29.50 -25.98
C ASP A 65 1.65 -29.18 -27.39
N SER A 66 2.26 -28.00 -27.58
CA SER A 66 2.86 -27.61 -28.86
C SER A 66 4.21 -28.28 -29.15
N LYS A 67 4.87 -28.89 -28.16
CA LYS A 67 6.12 -29.65 -28.33
C LYS A 67 5.90 -31.15 -28.51
N GLU A 68 4.74 -31.67 -28.13
CA GLU A 68 4.42 -33.11 -28.20
C GLU A 68 3.84 -33.53 -29.57
N ASN A 69 3.51 -32.55 -30.43
CA ASN A 69 2.91 -32.77 -31.76
C ASN A 69 3.89 -32.53 -32.94
N ILE A 70 5.20 -32.55 -32.68
CA ILE A 70 6.31 -32.51 -33.66
C ILE A 70 7.23 -33.68 -33.38
#